data_AF-A0AAP8N888-F1
#
_entry.id   AF-A0AAP8N888-F1
#
_cell.length_a   1.000
_cell.length_b   1.000
_cell.length_c   1.000
_cell.angle_alpha   90.00
_cell.angle_beta   90.00
_cell.angle_gamma   90.00
#
_symmetry.space_group_name_H-M   'P 1'
#
loop_
_entity.id
_entity.type
_entity.pdbx_description
1 polymer ?
#
loop_
_entity_poly.entity_id
_entity_poly.type
_entity_poly.pdbx_seq_one_letter_code
_entity_poly.pdbx_strand_id
1 'polypeptide(L)'
;IDTDIAAIEAELEALQPTPTAAKVRQQPKRAPLPAQFPRTLIHHEPDNSHCQCGCALKRIGEDASEKLDYTPGVFTVERHIRGKWTCE
;
A
#
# COMPACT_ATOMS: atom_id res chain seq x y z
N ILE A 1 -13.76 -20.02 52.87
CA ILE A 1 -14.60 -19.36 51.84
C ILE A 1 -14.04 -17.97 51.55
N ASP A 2 -14.05 -17.01 52.47
CA ASP A 2 -13.48 -15.67 52.22
C ASP A 2 -11.98 -15.71 51.91
N THR A 3 -11.25 -16.63 52.56
CA THR A 3 -9.80 -16.83 52.34
C THR A 3 -9.46 -17.31 50.94
N ASP A 4 -10.32 -18.16 50.38
CA ASP A 4 -10.11 -18.77 49.05
C ASP A 4 -10.42 -17.75 47.95
N ILE A 5 -11.42 -16.90 48.18
CA ILE A 5 -11.78 -15.78 47.29
C ILE A 5 -10.64 -14.76 47.24
N ALA A 6 -10.10 -14.37 48.39
CA ALA A 6 -9.00 -13.41 48.46
C ALA A 6 -7.72 -13.91 47.77
N ALA A 7 -7.44 -15.22 47.82
CA ALA A 7 -6.29 -15.81 47.13
C ALA A 7 -6.43 -15.72 45.60
N ILE A 8 -7.63 -16.00 45.07
CA ILE A 8 -7.92 -15.93 43.64
C ILE A 8 -7.86 -14.48 43.14
N GLU A 9 -8.37 -13.52 43.92
CA GLU A 9 -8.29 -12.10 43.58
C GLU A 9 -6.84 -11.60 43.50
N ALA A 10 -5.99 -12.03 44.42
CA ALA A 10 -4.56 -11.68 44.42
C ALA A 10 -3.81 -12.27 43.20
N GLU A 11 -4.12 -13.51 42.81
CA GLU A 11 -3.56 -14.11 41.60
C GLU A 11 -4.04 -13.39 40.34
N LEU A 12 -5.32 -12.99 40.30
CA LEU A 12 -5.89 -12.27 39.16
C LEU A 12 -5.26 -10.88 38.99
N GLU A 13 -5.03 -10.17 40.09
CA GLU A 13 -4.37 -8.87 40.10
C GLU A 13 -2.90 -8.96 39.65
N ALA A 14 -2.18 -10.00 40.07
CA ALA A 14 -0.80 -10.26 39.65
C ALA A 14 -0.67 -10.59 38.15
N LEU A 15 -1.72 -11.14 37.54
CA LEU A 15 -1.79 -11.45 36.11
C LEU A 15 -2.28 -10.28 35.26
N GLN A 16 -2.71 -9.17 35.85
CA GLN A 16 -3.15 -8.02 35.08
C GLN A 16 -1.97 -7.46 34.25
N PRO A 17 -2.11 -7.38 32.92
CA PRO A 17 -1.07 -6.79 32.09
C PRO A 17 -0.93 -5.32 32.46
N THR A 18 0.31 -4.91 32.75
CA THR A 18 0.60 -3.50 33.05
C THR A 18 0.11 -2.65 31.86
N PRO A 19 -0.69 -1.61 32.09
CA PRO A 19 -1.19 -0.77 31.00
C PRO A 19 0.00 -0.19 30.26
N THR A 20 0.27 -0.75 29.07
CA THR A 20 1.39 -0.31 28.25
C THR A 20 1.03 1.08 27.77
N ALA A 21 1.91 2.07 28.00
CA ALA A 21 1.70 3.43 27.55
C ALA A 21 1.23 3.41 26.08
N ALA A 22 0.07 4.03 25.83
CA ALA A 22 -0.57 3.99 24.53
C ALA A 22 0.40 4.57 23.49
N LYS A 23 0.97 3.70 22.64
CA LYS A 23 1.76 4.15 21.48
C LYS A 23 0.89 5.10 20.67
N VAL A 24 1.43 6.28 20.38
CA VAL A 24 0.80 7.23 19.45
C VAL A 24 0.51 6.48 18.16
N ARG A 25 -0.78 6.32 17.83
CA ARG A 25 -1.21 5.62 16.62
C ARG A 25 -0.73 6.41 15.42
N GLN A 26 0.28 5.91 14.73
CA GLN A 26 0.72 6.50 13.47
C GLN A 26 -0.30 6.18 12.37
N GLN A 27 -0.56 7.17 11.51
CA GLN A 27 -1.35 6.95 10.30
C GLN A 27 -0.63 5.92 9.42
N PRO A 28 -1.31 4.84 8.99
CA PRO A 28 -0.71 3.86 8.10
C PRO A 28 -0.37 4.53 6.76
N LYS A 29 0.92 4.58 6.44
CA LYS A 29 1.42 4.99 5.11
C LYS A 29 1.70 3.74 4.30
N ARG A 30 1.39 3.78 3.00
CA ARG A 30 1.74 2.68 2.08
C ARG A 30 3.26 2.66 1.92
N ALA A 31 3.88 1.55 2.32
CA ALA A 31 5.27 1.31 1.99
C ALA A 31 5.38 0.92 0.51
N PRO A 32 6.44 1.35 -0.20
CA PRO A 32 6.68 0.93 -1.56
C PRO A 32 6.93 -0.58 -1.62
N LEU A 33 6.67 -1.20 -2.77
CA LEU A 33 6.99 -2.60 -2.96
C LEU A 33 8.51 -2.80 -3.00
N PRO A 34 9.03 -3.93 -2.49
CA PRO A 34 10.46 -4.17 -2.40
C PRO A 34 11.18 -4.04 -3.76
N ALA A 35 12.38 -3.47 -3.75
CA ALA A 35 13.15 -3.20 -4.97
C ALA A 35 13.60 -4.49 -5.68
N GLN A 36 13.81 -5.57 -4.93
CA GLN A 36 14.30 -6.85 -5.44
C GLN A 36 13.28 -7.62 -6.29
N PHE A 37 11.99 -7.29 -6.22
CA PHE A 37 11.01 -7.96 -7.07
C PHE A 37 11.14 -7.47 -8.52
N PRO A 38 11.16 -8.40 -9.50
CA PRO A 38 11.24 -8.04 -10.90
C PRO A 38 10.02 -7.18 -11.30
N ARG A 39 10.28 -6.06 -11.98
CA ARG A 39 9.25 -5.12 -12.43
C ARG A 39 8.98 -5.28 -13.93
N THR A 40 7.71 -5.47 -14.28
CA THR A 40 7.23 -5.44 -15.66
C THR A 40 6.55 -4.11 -15.91
N LEU A 41 7.02 -3.34 -16.89
CA LEU A 41 6.43 -2.05 -17.25
C LEU A 41 5.24 -2.26 -18.19
N ILE A 42 4.09 -1.67 -17.84
CA ILE A 42 2.87 -1.72 -18.65
C ILE A 42 2.47 -0.28 -18.97
N HIS A 43 2.62 0.10 -20.23
CA HIS A 43 2.31 1.44 -20.71
C HIS A 43 0.85 1.51 -21.17
N HIS A 44 0.10 2.44 -20.60
CA HIS A 44 -1.25 2.79 -21.03
C HIS A 44 -1.17 4.14 -21.73
N GLU A 45 -1.01 4.08 -23.06
CA GLU A 45 -0.94 5.25 -23.94
C GLU A 45 -2.19 5.32 -24.81
N PRO A 46 -2.61 6.53 -25.24
CA PRO A 46 -3.74 6.66 -26.14
C PRO A 46 -3.41 6.06 -27.51
N ASP A 47 -4.39 5.38 -28.11
CA ASP A 47 -4.23 4.78 -29.44
C ASP A 47 -4.00 5.82 -30.55
N ASN A 48 -4.49 7.05 -30.34
CA ASN A 48 -4.32 8.17 -31.24
C ASN A 48 -3.67 9.35 -30.52
N SER A 49 -2.59 9.87 -31.09
CA SER A 49 -1.87 11.06 -30.62
C SER A 49 -2.43 12.37 -31.17
N HIS A 50 -3.58 12.36 -31.83
CA HIS A 50 -4.28 13.56 -32.28
C HIS A 50 -5.55 13.80 -31.48
N CYS A 51 -5.74 15.05 -31.05
CA CYS A 51 -6.99 15.48 -30.44
C CYS A 51 -8.08 15.61 -31.51
N GLN A 52 -9.34 15.57 -31.10
CA GLN A 52 -10.48 15.92 -31.98
C GLN A 52 -10.37 17.35 -32.54
N CYS A 53 -9.59 18.22 -31.89
CA CYS A 53 -9.21 19.56 -32.34
C CYS A 53 -8.35 19.56 -33.62
N GLY A 54 -7.74 18.44 -34.00
CA GLY A 54 -6.80 18.32 -35.13
C GLY A 54 -5.33 18.59 -34.76
N CYS A 55 -5.09 19.03 -33.53
CA CYS A 55 -3.76 19.23 -32.96
C CYS A 55 -3.14 17.91 -32.46
N ALA A 56 -1.80 17.87 -32.43
CA ALA A 56 -1.06 16.77 -31.81
C ALA A 56 -1.11 16.88 -30.28
N LEU A 57 -1.41 15.77 -29.61
CA LEU A 57 -1.38 15.66 -28.16
C LEU A 57 0.05 15.77 -27.66
N LYS A 58 0.24 16.59 -26.63
CA LYS A 58 1.53 16.78 -25.96
C LYS A 58 1.52 16.06 -24.62
N ARG A 59 2.56 15.25 -24.38
CA ARG A 59 2.74 14.57 -23.09
C ARG A 59 3.22 15.59 -22.05
N ILE A 60 2.46 15.74 -20.97
CA ILE A 60 2.75 16.69 -19.88
C ILE A 60 3.24 16.00 -18.60
N GLY A 61 3.09 14.69 -18.52
CA GLY A 61 3.57 13.91 -17.37
C GLY A 61 3.11 12.47 -17.44
N GLU A 62 3.28 11.75 -16.33
CA GLU A 62 2.81 10.39 -16.18
C GLU A 62 2.40 10.11 -14.73
N ASP A 63 1.48 9.16 -14.57
CA ASP A 63 1.11 8.56 -13.31
C ASP A 63 1.58 7.11 -13.30
N ALA A 64 2.21 6.67 -12.20
CA ALA A 64 2.71 5.31 -12.06
C ALA A 64 2.06 4.62 -10.87
N SER A 65 1.51 3.43 -11.09
CA SER A 65 0.94 2.57 -10.05
C SER A 65 1.63 1.21 -10.07
N GLU A 66 2.05 0.71 -8.91
CA GLU A 66 2.63 -0.63 -8.77
C GLU A 66 1.59 -1.62 -8.22
N LYS A 67 1.55 -2.82 -8.78
CA LYS A 67 0.73 -3.95 -8.34
C LYS A 67 1.63 -5.17 -8.16
N LEU A 68 1.55 -5.82 -6.99
CA LEU A 68 2.23 -7.08 -6.75
C LEU A 68 1.41 -8.21 -7.38
N ASP A 69 2.03 -8.96 -8.30
CA ASP A 69 1.48 -10.15 -8.91
C ASP A 69 2.12 -11.40 -8.31
N TYR A 70 1.32 -12.46 -8.19
CA TYR A 70 1.75 -13.73 -7.64
C TYR A 70 1.42 -14.86 -8.60
N THR A 71 2.47 -15.44 -9.16
CA THR A 71 2.44 -16.74 -9.81
C THR A 71 3.05 -17.75 -8.84
N PRO A 72 2.53 -18.99 -8.69
CA PRO A 72 3.08 -19.95 -7.74
C PRO A 72 4.61 -20.06 -7.82
N GLY A 73 5.30 -19.68 -6.72
CA GLY A 73 6.76 -19.68 -6.61
C GLY A 73 7.48 -18.39 -7.05
N VAL A 74 6.78 -17.39 -7.61
CA VAL A 74 7.37 -16.15 -8.12
C VAL A 74 6.48 -14.94 -7.81
N PHE A 75 7.08 -13.91 -7.20
CA PHE A 75 6.46 -12.60 -7.07
C PHE A 75 7.01 -11.68 -8.16
N THR A 76 6.12 -10.98 -8.87
CA THR A 76 6.49 -9.94 -9.82
C THR A 76 5.73 -8.66 -9.50
N VAL A 77 6.22 -7.52 -9.99
CA VAL A 77 5.57 -6.23 -9.80
C VAL A 77 5.18 -5.67 -11.17
N GLU A 78 3.90 -5.55 -11.41
CA GLU A 78 3.36 -4.83 -12.56
C GLU A 78 3.40 -3.33 -12.27
N ARG A 79 4.25 -2.59 -12.99
CA ARG A 79 4.31 -1.13 -12.91
C ARG A 79 3.55 -0.54 -14.08
N HIS A 80 2.32 -0.11 -13.81
CA HIS A 80 1.46 0.55 -14.78
C HIS A 80 1.81 2.02 -14.90
N ILE A 81 2.18 2.47 -16.09
CA ILE A 81 2.51 3.86 -16.41
C ILE A 81 1.40 4.41 -17.29
N ARG A 82 0.72 5.47 -16.84
CA ARG A 82 -0.34 6.16 -17.58
C ARG A 82 0.14 7.54 -17.96
N GLY A 83 0.27 7.80 -19.26
CA GLY A 83 0.66 9.11 -19.76
C GLY A 83 -0.44 10.15 -19.51
N LYS A 84 -0.05 11.34 -19.07
CA LYS A 84 -0.93 12.53 -19.03
C LYS A 84 -0.67 13.35 -20.28
N TRP A 85 -1.72 13.62 -21.04
CA TRP A 85 -1.67 14.29 -22.32
C TRP A 85 -2.56 15.52 -22.32
N THR A 86 -2.15 16.55 -23.06
CA THR A 86 -2.97 17.75 -23.27
C THR A 86 -3.07 18.07 -24.76
N CYS A 87 -4.20 18.65 -25.11
CA CYS A 87 -4.38 19.47 -26.30
C CYS A 87 -3.73 20.84 -26.03
N GLU A 88 -3.03 21.40 -27.02
CA GLU A 88 -2.65 22.83 -26.99
C GLU A 88 -3.80 23.69 -27.54
#